data_AF-S3ZGA6-F1
#
_entry.id   AF-S3ZGA6-F1
#
_cell.length_a   1.000
_cell.length_b   1.000
_cell.length_c   1.000
_cell.angle_alpha   90.00
_cell.angle_beta   90.00
_cell.angle_gamma   90.00
#
_symmetry.space_group_name_H-M   'P 1'
#
loop_
_entity.id
_entity.type
_entity.pdbx_description
1 polymer ?
#
loop_
_entity_poly.entity_id
_entity_poly.type
_entity_poly.pdbx_seq_one_letter_code
_entity_poly.pdbx_strand_id
1 'polypeptide(L)'
;MIVNDIFGGDLLVGEVHLDGAQHGFHWWNRLPSGVELDLTHEQFQRGQAVTAARVVERPPGPLHRWDEYLLLRERVIKHLGHLPEPAI
;
A
#
# COMPACT_ATOMS: atom_id res chain seq x y z
N MET A 1 -3.26 -0.76 4.45
CA MET A 1 -2.99 0.35 3.51
C MET A 1 -4.32 1.00 3.16
N ILE A 2 -4.41 2.34 3.13
CA ILE A 2 -5.70 3.05 3.01
C ILE A 2 -6.54 2.65 1.79
N VAL A 3 -5.92 2.37 0.64
CA VAL A 3 -6.66 1.91 -0.56
C VAL A 3 -7.34 0.56 -0.30
N ASN A 4 -6.65 -0.36 0.37
CA ASN A 4 -7.21 -1.66 0.75
C ASN A 4 -8.33 -1.51 1.80
N ASP A 5 -8.24 -0.54 2.73
CA ASP A 5 -9.34 -0.25 3.67
C ASP A 5 -10.62 0.23 2.97
N ILE A 6 -10.47 1.00 1.88
CA ILE A 6 -11.60 1.60 1.17
C ILE A 6 -12.22 0.61 0.17
N PHE A 7 -11.38 -0.12 -0.57
CA PHE A 7 -11.83 -0.94 -1.71
C PHE A 7 -11.73 -2.44 -1.47
N GLY A 8 -11.13 -2.89 -0.37
CA GLY A 8 -10.81 -4.29 -0.14
C GLY A 8 -9.84 -4.84 -1.18
N GLY A 9 -9.98 -6.15 -1.47
CA GLY A 9 -9.11 -6.86 -2.39
C GLY A 9 -7.83 -7.36 -1.73
N ASP A 10 -6.84 -7.68 -2.56
CA ASP A 10 -5.56 -8.24 -2.12
C ASP A 10 -4.55 -7.13 -1.84
N LEU A 11 -3.88 -7.21 -0.70
CA LEU A 11 -2.72 -6.39 -0.40
C LEU A 11 -1.48 -7.08 -0.96
N LEU A 12 -0.74 -6.40 -1.83
CA LEU A 12 0.50 -6.91 -2.40
C LEU A 12 1.72 -6.26 -1.76
N VAL A 13 2.79 -7.02 -1.68
CA VAL A 13 4.12 -6.53 -1.34
C VAL A 13 5.14 -7.05 -2.34
N GLY A 14 6.11 -6.21 -2.70
CA GLY A 14 7.26 -6.57 -3.53
C GLY A 14 8.55 -6.00 -2.94
N GLU A 15 9.68 -6.60 -3.29
CA GLU A 15 11.00 -6.10 -2.92
C GLU A 15 11.43 -4.98 -3.85
N VAL A 16 11.94 -3.88 -3.30
CA VAL A 16 12.54 -2.79 -4.07
C VAL A 16 14.04 -3.07 -4.20
N HIS A 17 14.52 -3.21 -5.42
CA HIS A 17 15.93 -3.43 -5.75
C HIS A 17 16.50 -2.23 -6.51
N LEU A 18 17.75 -1.89 -6.25
CA LEU A 18 18.54 -0.93 -7.01
C LEU A 18 19.94 -1.52 -7.19
N ASP A 19 20.42 -1.59 -8.44
CA ASP A 19 21.73 -2.15 -8.78
C ASP A 19 21.99 -3.56 -8.18
N GLY A 20 20.93 -4.38 -8.09
CA GLY A 20 20.97 -5.74 -7.55
C GLY A 20 20.94 -5.85 -6.02
N ALA A 21 20.90 -4.73 -5.29
CA ALA A 21 20.75 -4.71 -3.84
C ALA A 21 19.29 -4.45 -3.44
N GLN A 22 18.80 -5.14 -2.41
CA GLN A 22 17.46 -4.92 -1.85
C GLN A 22 17.48 -3.75 -0.86
N HIS A 23 16.58 -2.79 -1.05
CA HIS A 23 16.51 -1.54 -0.29
C HIS A 23 15.23 -1.38 0.54
N GLY A 24 14.25 -2.27 0.36
CA GLY A 24 13.01 -2.22 1.11
C GLY A 24 11.86 -2.94 0.42
N PHE A 25 10.65 -2.63 0.88
CA PHE A 25 9.42 -3.23 0.37
C PHE A 25 8.48 -2.14 -0.14
N HIS A 26 7.83 -2.42 -1.26
CA HIS A 26 6.78 -1.60 -1.84
C HIS A 26 5.44 -2.32 -1.71
N TRP A 27 4.39 -1.57 -1.39
CA TRP A 27 3.05 -2.11 -1.11
C TRP A 27 2.03 -1.44 -2.03
N TRP A 28 1.13 -2.23 -2.62
CA TRP A 28 0.03 -1.74 -3.46
C TRP A 28 -1.22 -2.62 -3.31
N ASN A 29 -2.33 -2.24 -3.94
CA ASN A 29 -3.59 -2.99 -3.85
C ASN A 29 -3.93 -3.64 -5.18
N ARG A 30 -4.45 -4.87 -5.16
CA ARG A 30 -5.21 -5.43 -6.28
C ARG A 30 -6.68 -5.47 -5.90
N LEU A 31 -7.50 -4.77 -6.69
CA LEU A 31 -8.93 -4.66 -6.47
C LEU A 31 -9.62 -6.03 -6.67
N PRO A 32 -10.85 -6.24 -6.16
CA PRO A 32 -11.61 -7.47 -6.41
C PRO A 32 -11.83 -7.80 -7.90
N SER A 33 -11.75 -6.80 -8.77
CA SER A 33 -11.79 -6.97 -10.23
C SER A 33 -10.51 -7.55 -10.85
N GLY A 34 -9.44 -7.71 -10.06
CA GLY A 34 -8.12 -8.12 -10.52
C GLY A 34 -7.22 -6.96 -11.00
N VAL A 35 -7.74 -5.74 -11.07
CA VAL A 35 -6.96 -4.55 -11.44
C VAL A 35 -5.97 -4.20 -10.32
N GLU A 36 -4.69 -4.07 -10.68
CA GLU A 36 -3.67 -3.57 -9.76
C GLU A 36 -3.67 -2.04 -9.74
N LEU A 37 -3.81 -1.48 -8.54
CA LEU A 37 -3.81 -0.06 -8.27
C LEU A 37 -2.59 0.30 -7.43
N ASP A 38 -1.62 0.90 -8.10
CA ASP A 38 -0.38 1.38 -7.51
C ASP A 38 -0.24 2.88 -7.72
N LEU A 39 -0.51 3.65 -6.68
CA LEU A 39 -0.52 5.12 -6.72
C LEU A 39 0.88 5.74 -6.60
N THR A 40 1.90 4.93 -6.28
CA THR A 40 3.25 5.44 -6.00
C THR A 40 4.35 4.74 -6.78
N HIS A 41 4.02 3.80 -7.67
CA HIS A 41 5.00 3.14 -8.55
C HIS A 41 5.89 4.14 -9.28
N GLU A 42 5.30 5.20 -9.84
CA GLU A 42 6.03 6.21 -10.64
C GLU A 42 6.98 7.09 -9.80
N GLN A 43 6.97 6.95 -8.46
CA GLN A 43 7.93 7.64 -7.59
C GLN A 43 9.32 6.98 -7.63
N PHE A 44 9.44 5.75 -8.13
CA PHE A 44 10.72 5.08 -8.37
C PHE A 44 11.40 5.61 -9.64
N GLN A 45 12.18 6.68 -9.49
CA GLN A 45 12.76 7.41 -10.63
C GLN A 45 14.25 7.13 -10.88
N ARG A 46 14.92 6.36 -10.01
CA ARG A 46 16.39 6.18 -10.06
C ARG A 46 16.80 4.78 -10.53
N GLY A 47 15.95 4.12 -11.33
CA GLY A 47 16.19 2.76 -11.81
C GLY A 47 15.89 1.69 -10.77
N GLN A 48 15.17 2.02 -9.70
CA GLN A 48 14.68 0.99 -8.78
C GLN A 48 13.64 0.11 -9.48
N ALA A 49 13.67 -1.19 -9.19
CA ALA A 49 12.70 -2.17 -9.68
C ALA A 49 11.99 -2.84 -8.51
N VAL A 50 10.66 -2.99 -8.63
CA VAL A 50 9.87 -3.80 -7.70
C VAL A 50 9.80 -5.22 -8.22
N THR A 51 10.22 -6.20 -7.41
CA THR A 51 10.26 -7.62 -7.79
C THR A 51 9.57 -8.48 -6.72
N ALA A 52 9.44 -9.79 -6.99
CA ALA A 52 8.92 -10.77 -6.02
C ALA A 52 7.55 -10.40 -5.41
N ALA A 53 6.64 -9.86 -6.24
CA ALA A 53 5.30 -9.51 -5.82
C ALA A 53 4.56 -10.73 -5.24
N ARG A 54 4.04 -10.58 -4.02
CA ARG A 54 3.20 -11.60 -3.37
C ARG A 54 2.03 -10.98 -2.66
N VAL A 55 0.92 -11.71 -2.62
CA VAL A 55 -0.23 -11.37 -1.80
C VAL A 55 0.12 -11.60 -0.33
N VAL A 56 -0.29 -10.66 0.52
CA VAL A 56 -0.09 -10.70 1.96
C VAL A 56 -1.42 -10.46 2.64
N GLU A 57 -1.80 -11.37 3.54
CA GLU A 57 -2.89 -11.07 4.47
C GLU A 57 -2.49 -9.89 5.33
N ARG A 58 -3.40 -8.93 5.45
CA ARG A 58 -3.15 -7.74 6.25
C ARG A 58 -2.88 -8.16 7.70
N PRO A 59 -1.71 -7.82 8.27
CA PRO A 59 -1.43 -8.13 9.65
C PRO A 59 -2.47 -7.47 10.56
N PRO A 60 -2.95 -8.17 11.60
CA PRO A 60 -3.81 -7.55 12.60
C PRO A 60 -3.01 -6.50 13.39
N GLY A 61 -3.69 -5.44 13.80
CA GLY A 61 -3.20 -4.38 14.65
C GLY A 61 -2.55 -3.21 13.90
N PRO A 62 -2.01 -2.24 14.67
CA PRO A 62 -1.38 -1.05 14.10
C PRO A 62 -0.14 -1.41 13.26
N LEU A 63 -0.06 -0.87 12.05
CA LEU A 63 1.11 -1.00 11.20
C LEU A 63 2.29 -0.18 11.74
N HIS A 64 3.51 -0.55 11.33
CA HIS A 64 4.70 0.27 11.51
C HIS A 64 4.46 1.63 10.80
N ARG A 65 4.38 2.74 11.54
CA ARG A 65 3.88 4.08 11.11
C ARG A 65 2.37 4.29 11.19
N TRP A 66 1.78 3.87 12.30
CA TRP A 66 0.35 4.04 12.58
C TRP A 66 -0.09 5.51 12.60
N ASP A 67 0.69 6.40 13.21
CA ASP A 67 0.34 7.82 13.31
C ASP A 67 0.33 8.49 11.92
N GLU A 68 1.31 8.17 11.06
CA GLU A 68 1.32 8.65 9.67
C GLU A 68 0.15 8.08 8.85
N TYR A 69 -0.23 6.83 9.09
CA TYR A 69 -1.43 6.24 8.50
C TYR A 69 -2.70 6.99 8.92
N LEU A 70 -2.86 7.28 10.22
CA LEU A 70 -4.01 8.04 10.74
C LEU A 70 -4.06 9.46 10.15
N LEU A 71 -2.92 10.14 10.03
CA LEU A 71 -2.83 11.45 9.40
C LEU A 71 -3.22 11.41 7.92
N LEU A 72 -2.72 10.42 7.16
CA LEU A 72 -3.13 10.22 5.77
C LEU A 72 -4.64 9.97 5.68
N ARG A 73 -5.18 9.12 6.55
CA ARG A 73 -6.60 8.79 6.59
C ARG A 73 -7.47 10.00 6.87
N GLU A 74 -7.11 10.82 7.86
CA GLU A 74 -7.81 12.07 8.15
C GLU A 74 -7.85 12.98 6.91
N ARG A 75 -6.72 13.12 6.20
CA ARG A 75 -6.63 13.93 4.98
C ARG A 75 -7.49 13.38 3.85
N VAL A 76 -7.53 12.07 3.66
CA VAL A 76 -8.39 11.45 2.63
C VAL A 76 -9.87 11.63 3.00
N ILE A 77 -10.26 11.45 4.27
CA ILE A 77 -11.63 11.68 4.74
C ILE A 77 -12.10 13.11 4.43
N LYS A 78 -11.21 14.11 4.62
CA LYS A 78 -11.53 15.51 4.29
C LYS A 78 -11.88 15.73 2.81
N HIS A 79 -11.39 14.89 1.90
CA HIS A 79 -11.62 15.02 0.46
C HIS A 79 -12.71 14.07 -0.08
N LEU A 80 -12.83 12.87 0.50
CA LEU A 80 -13.72 11.82 -0.02
C LEU A 80 -14.95 11.56 0.87
N GLY A 81 -15.01 12.16 2.07
CA GLY A 81 -16.06 11.89 3.05
C GLY A 81 -15.71 10.71 3.98
N HIS A 82 -16.73 10.20 4.68
CA HIS A 82 -16.54 9.12 5.66
C HIS A 82 -16.02 7.84 5.00
N LEU A 83 -14.98 7.24 5.59
CA LEU A 83 -14.37 5.99 5.14
C LEU A 83 -14.68 4.84 6.11
N PRO A 84 -14.75 3.58 5.64
CA PRO A 84 -14.88 2.40 6.50
C PRO A 84 -13.79 2.35 7.55
N GLU A 85 -14.09 1.89 8.77
CA GLU A 85 -13.11 1.77 9.86
C GLU A 85 -11.83 1.03 9.40
N PRO A 86 -10.64 1.40 9.90
CA PRO A 86 -9.41 0.68 9.60
C PRO A 86 -9.56 -0.81 9.92
N ALA A 87 -9.03 -1.68 9.06
CA ALA A 87 -8.87 -3.08 9.44
C ALA A 87 -7.87 -3.17 10.61
N ILE A 88 -8.36 -3.67 11.76
CA ILE A 88 -7.64 -3.97 13.01
C ILE A 88 -7.41 -5.47 13.08
#